data_AF-A0A955N3U3-F1
#
_entry.id   AF-A0A955N3U3-F1
#
_cell.length_a   1.000
_cell.length_b   1.000
_cell.length_c   1.000
_cell.angle_alpha   90.00
_cell.angle_beta   90.00
_cell.angle_gamma   90.00
#
_symmetry.space_group_name_H-M   'P 1'
#
loop_
_entity.id
_entity.type
_entity.pdbx_description
1 polymer ?
#
loop_
_entity_poly.entity_id
_entity_poly.type
_entity_poly.pdbx_seq_one_letter_code
_entity_poly.pdbx_strand_id
1 'polypeptide(L)'
;MGHSPLRSPVFQIGVMTLLVFLGVMGLRWEGFLESAELDAYDWSMRLRPTNTWPTPPITLVSITDQDIRTLGHWPVTDEVLARALDVMTAHHPRAIGVDIYRDLEVPPGRQELDRVLEAHPEILMVMKFGKIEKGGIPGPAMLQGTDRLGFNDVIVDSGGIVRRGLLFLDDGTNFYRSFSLLLALQYLQQEKIVPKPAVENSDWLQLGKTVIRPFEAHDGGYVEADAQGYQYLLNLERGKNVFPTISLGDILEGKFNPELLQDHIVLVGVIAQGVKDYFYTSQCGTLTVCPLIPGLELHGYMVHQLLRIAKGEGQAPIATFPDSLETAWIGLWVLGGGFIGVRVRGAWRFSLAVLMGMLLLSGVVVSGMMYGTWLPFIPPVIGLVVNAMVVTAWL
;
A
#
# COMPACT_ATOMS: atom_id res chain seq x y z
N MET A 1 -14.85 -53.06 33.68
CA MET A 1 -13.52 -52.49 33.37
C MET A 1 -13.75 -51.28 32.47
N GLY A 2 -13.71 -50.07 33.05
CA GLY A 2 -13.92 -48.85 32.27
C GLY A 2 -12.68 -48.58 31.43
N HIS A 3 -12.81 -48.63 30.10
CA HIS A 3 -11.77 -48.10 29.21
C HIS A 3 -11.68 -46.59 29.49
N SER A 4 -10.61 -46.17 30.17
CA SER A 4 -10.35 -44.74 30.37
C SER A 4 -10.27 -44.08 28.99
N PRO A 5 -11.05 -43.02 28.72
CA PRO A 5 -11.04 -42.32 27.43
C PRO A 5 -9.63 -41.81 27.07
N LEU A 6 -8.77 -41.60 28.08
CA LEU A 6 -7.36 -41.23 27.95
C LEU A 6 -6.50 -42.29 27.22
N ARG A 7 -6.96 -43.54 27.12
CA ARG A 7 -6.25 -44.62 26.40
C ARG A 7 -6.73 -44.83 24.97
N SER A 8 -7.73 -44.08 24.51
CA SER A 8 -8.19 -44.17 23.13
C SER A 8 -7.19 -43.52 22.17
N PRO A 9 -6.68 -44.23 21.14
CA PRO A 9 -5.85 -43.65 20.07
C PRO A 9 -6.42 -42.36 19.47
N VAL A 10 -7.74 -42.35 19.25
CA VAL A 10 -8.44 -41.21 18.66
C VAL A 10 -8.42 -40.01 19.59
N PHE A 11 -8.60 -40.25 20.90
CA PHE A 11 -8.55 -39.19 21.89
C PHE A 11 -7.14 -38.58 21.99
N GLN A 12 -6.10 -39.42 21.99
CA GLN A 12 -4.70 -38.95 22.05
C GLN A 12 -4.30 -38.14 20.82
N ILE A 13 -4.66 -38.60 19.61
CA ILE A 13 -4.46 -37.84 18.37
C ILE A 13 -5.20 -36.51 18.40
N GLY A 14 -6.43 -36.49 18.92
CA GLY A 14 -7.22 -35.27 19.09
C GLY A 14 -6.54 -34.26 20.00
N VAL A 15 -6.00 -34.72 21.14
CA VAL A 15 -5.24 -33.87 22.08
C VAL A 15 -3.96 -33.33 21.42
N MET A 16 -3.19 -34.17 20.73
CA MET A 16 -1.98 -33.73 20.03
C MET A 16 -2.28 -32.68 18.96
N THR A 17 -3.33 -32.91 18.16
CA THR A 17 -3.78 -31.97 17.13
C THR A 17 -4.19 -30.64 17.74
N LEU A 18 -4.91 -30.66 18.86
CA LEU A 18 -5.28 -29.45 19.60
C LEU A 18 -4.06 -28.71 20.13
N LEU A 19 -3.07 -29.42 20.69
CA LEU A 19 -1.84 -28.81 21.20
C LEU A 19 -1.01 -28.16 20.08
N VAL A 20 -0.90 -28.81 18.91
CA VAL A 20 -0.24 -28.22 17.74
C VAL A 20 -0.99 -26.97 17.28
N PHE A 21 -2.32 -27.04 17.18
CA PHE A 21 -3.14 -25.89 16.81
C PHE A 21 -2.94 -24.71 17.78
N LEU A 22 -3.05 -24.94 19.09
CA LEU A 22 -2.83 -23.91 20.10
C LEU A 22 -1.40 -23.35 20.07
N GLY A 23 -0.40 -24.21 19.82
CA GLY A 23 0.99 -23.78 19.68
C GLY A 23 1.19 -22.86 18.46
N VAL A 24 0.62 -23.22 17.31
CA VAL A 24 0.66 -22.38 16.10
C VAL A 24 -0.07 -21.05 16.32
N MET A 25 -1.24 -21.07 16.95
CA MET A 25 -1.97 -19.85 17.29
C MET A 25 -1.20 -18.97 18.27
N GLY A 26 -0.52 -19.54 19.26
CA GLY A 26 0.34 -18.81 20.18
C GLY A 26 1.52 -18.15 19.47
N LEU A 27 2.23 -18.87 18.58
CA LEU A 27 3.30 -18.30 17.77
C LEU A 27 2.83 -17.15 16.87
N ARG A 28 1.60 -17.27 16.33
CA ARG A 28 0.97 -16.21 15.54
C ARG A 28 0.63 -14.99 16.39
N TRP A 29 -0.02 -15.17 17.53
CA TRP A 29 -0.43 -14.08 18.42
C TRP A 29 0.78 -13.27 18.88
N GLU A 30 1.89 -13.94 19.23
CA GLU A 30 3.12 -13.27 19.69
C GLU A 30 3.94 -12.64 18.55
N GLY A 31 3.43 -12.64 17.30
CA GLY A 31 4.12 -12.01 16.17
C GLY A 31 5.32 -12.78 15.61
N PHE A 32 5.67 -13.96 16.15
CA PHE A 32 6.84 -14.73 15.69
C PHE A 32 6.75 -15.16 14.21
N LEU A 33 5.55 -15.21 13.65
CA LEU A 33 5.31 -15.59 12.26
C LEU A 33 5.09 -14.39 11.32
N GLU A 34 4.98 -13.16 11.85
CA GLU A 34 4.59 -11.97 11.08
C GLU A 34 5.55 -11.69 9.93
N SER A 35 6.86 -11.63 10.19
CA SER A 35 7.84 -11.33 9.15
C SER A 35 7.77 -12.31 7.96
N ALA A 36 7.64 -13.61 8.25
CA ALA A 36 7.55 -14.63 7.21
C ALA A 36 6.21 -14.54 6.45
N GLU A 37 5.14 -14.12 7.12
CA GLU A 37 3.83 -13.92 6.52
C GLU A 37 3.80 -12.70 5.60
N LEU A 38 4.47 -11.61 5.98
CA LEU A 38 4.65 -10.43 5.13
C LEU A 38 5.53 -10.74 3.90
N ASP A 39 6.57 -11.56 4.05
CA ASP A 39 7.37 -12.03 2.91
C ASP A 39 6.53 -12.88 1.95
N ALA A 40 5.66 -13.76 2.48
CA ALA A 40 4.73 -14.56 1.70
C ALA A 40 3.69 -13.68 0.98
N TYR A 41 3.16 -12.66 1.65
CA TYR A 41 2.29 -11.65 1.06
C TYR A 41 2.99 -10.96 -0.12
N ASP A 42 4.19 -10.43 0.07
CA ASP A 42 4.92 -9.75 -1.00
C ASP A 42 5.21 -10.70 -2.17
N TRP A 43 5.54 -11.96 -1.90
CA TRP A 43 5.72 -12.97 -2.94
C TRP A 43 4.45 -13.21 -3.74
N SER A 44 3.30 -13.33 -3.06
CA SER A 44 2.00 -13.51 -3.73
C SER A 44 1.61 -12.29 -4.57
N MET A 45 1.93 -11.07 -4.11
CA MET A 45 1.76 -9.83 -4.88
C MET A 45 2.62 -9.84 -6.15
N ARG A 46 3.84 -10.37 -6.08
CA ARG A 46 4.73 -10.54 -7.24
C ARG A 46 4.30 -11.65 -8.20
N LEU A 47 3.34 -12.50 -7.84
CA LEU A 47 2.78 -13.48 -8.78
C LEU A 47 1.57 -12.95 -9.55
N ARG A 48 1.03 -11.79 -9.15
CA ARG A 48 -0.10 -11.19 -9.86
C ARG A 48 0.35 -10.71 -11.26
N PRO A 49 -0.52 -10.88 -12.29
CA PRO A 49 -0.23 -10.44 -13.64
C PRO A 49 0.10 -8.94 -13.70
N THR A 50 1.09 -8.59 -14.52
CA THR A 50 1.48 -7.20 -14.80
C THR A 50 0.57 -6.63 -15.89
N ASN A 51 -0.48 -5.92 -15.49
CA ASN A 51 -1.34 -5.03 -16.27
C ASN A 51 -2.36 -5.62 -17.29
N THR A 52 -3.62 -5.37 -16.95
CA THR A 52 -4.75 -5.08 -17.87
C THR A 52 -5.49 -3.80 -17.44
N TRP A 53 -4.86 -2.91 -16.67
CA TRP A 53 -5.50 -1.70 -16.15
C TRP A 53 -5.43 -0.55 -17.17
N PRO A 54 -6.38 0.39 -17.15
CA PRO A 54 -6.37 1.55 -18.03
C PRO A 54 -5.09 2.39 -17.84
N THR A 55 -4.68 3.09 -18.89
CA THR A 55 -3.59 4.06 -18.79
C THR A 55 -3.96 5.16 -17.79
N PRO A 56 -3.12 5.45 -16.78
CA PRO A 56 -3.41 6.50 -15.81
C PRO A 56 -3.38 7.89 -16.46
N PRO A 57 -4.35 8.77 -16.14
CA PRO A 57 -4.31 10.18 -16.53
C PRO A 57 -3.38 10.97 -15.59
N ILE A 58 -2.15 10.49 -15.41
CA ILE A 58 -1.16 11.04 -14.46
C ILE A 58 0.15 11.28 -15.20
N THR A 59 0.75 12.44 -15.02
CA THR A 59 2.06 12.78 -15.59
C THR A 59 2.97 13.34 -14.50
N LEU A 60 4.21 12.84 -14.47
CA LEU A 60 5.20 13.30 -13.51
C LEU A 60 6.03 14.43 -14.13
N VAL A 61 6.19 15.52 -13.39
CA VAL A 61 7.15 16.58 -13.66
C VAL A 61 8.26 16.45 -12.64
N SER A 62 9.39 15.90 -13.10
CA SER A 62 10.45 15.47 -12.22
C SER A 62 11.60 16.48 -12.18
N ILE A 63 12.01 16.86 -10.97
CA ILE A 63 13.23 17.62 -10.73
C ILE A 63 14.38 16.62 -10.61
N THR A 64 15.27 16.62 -11.60
CA THR A 64 16.39 15.69 -11.72
C THR A 64 17.69 16.27 -11.15
N ASP A 65 18.71 15.43 -10.96
CA ASP A 65 20.07 15.91 -10.63
C ASP A 65 20.62 16.89 -11.68
N GLN A 66 20.22 16.76 -12.95
CA GLN A 66 20.62 17.68 -14.02
C GLN A 66 19.93 19.04 -13.87
N ASP A 67 18.65 19.07 -13.48
CA ASP A 67 17.93 20.31 -13.20
C ASP A 67 18.55 21.05 -12.02
N ILE A 68 18.85 20.33 -10.93
CA ILE A 68 19.51 20.90 -9.73
C ILE A 68 20.88 21.49 -10.09
N ARG A 69 21.66 20.80 -10.91
CA ARG A 69 22.97 21.31 -11.38
C ARG A 69 22.84 22.55 -12.26
N THR A 70 21.84 22.57 -13.15
CA THR A 70 21.58 23.70 -14.06
C THR A 70 21.12 24.93 -13.28
N LEU A 71 20.25 24.75 -12.28
CA LEU A 71 19.77 25.81 -11.40
C LEU A 71 20.83 26.27 -10.39
N GLY A 72 21.76 25.38 -10.02
CA GLY A 72 22.88 25.66 -9.11
C GLY A 72 22.54 25.60 -7.62
N HIS A 73 21.29 25.30 -7.25
CA HIS A 73 20.88 25.16 -5.85
C HIS A 73 19.67 24.21 -5.71
N TRP A 74 19.50 23.69 -4.50
CA TRP A 74 18.33 22.95 -4.04
C TRP A 74 17.97 23.42 -2.62
N PRO A 75 16.69 23.66 -2.28
CA PRO A 75 15.47 23.53 -3.10
C PRO A 75 15.41 24.50 -4.28
N VAL A 76 14.54 24.22 -5.27
CA VAL A 76 14.18 25.19 -6.33
C VAL A 76 13.61 26.46 -5.69
N THR A 77 13.79 27.63 -6.31
CA THR A 77 13.25 28.90 -5.77
C THR A 77 11.76 29.03 -6.05
N ASP A 78 11.09 29.91 -5.31
CA ASP A 78 9.67 30.22 -5.49
C ASP A 78 9.40 30.78 -6.90
N GLU A 79 10.33 31.55 -7.47
CA GLU A 79 10.25 32.06 -8.84
C GLU A 79 10.27 30.94 -9.89
N VAL A 80 11.17 29.96 -9.71
CA VAL A 80 11.26 28.82 -10.64
C VAL A 80 10.00 27.95 -10.55
N LEU A 81 9.55 27.68 -9.32
CA LEU A 81 8.33 26.90 -9.11
C LEU A 81 7.09 27.61 -9.67
N ALA A 82 6.94 28.92 -9.43
CA ALA A 82 5.85 29.73 -9.96
C ALA A 82 5.82 29.69 -11.50
N ARG A 83 6.97 29.89 -12.16
CA ARG A 83 7.06 29.82 -13.64
C ARG A 83 6.67 28.45 -14.18
N ALA A 84 7.14 27.36 -13.56
CA ALA A 84 6.75 26.02 -13.97
C ALA A 84 5.24 25.81 -13.83
N LEU A 85 4.66 26.26 -12.71
CA LEU A 85 3.21 26.18 -12.47
C LEU A 85 2.41 27.02 -13.47
N ASP A 86 2.85 28.22 -13.83
CA ASP A 86 2.24 29.04 -14.90
C ASP A 86 2.23 28.30 -16.25
N VAL A 87 3.35 27.65 -16.61
CA VAL A 87 3.43 26.86 -17.85
C VAL A 87 2.45 25.68 -17.82
N MET A 88 2.43 24.92 -16.72
CA MET A 88 1.56 23.74 -16.61
C MET A 88 0.07 24.11 -16.60
N THR A 89 -0.31 25.17 -15.87
CA THR A 89 -1.71 25.62 -15.76
C THR A 89 -2.25 26.15 -17.09
N ALA A 90 -1.40 26.72 -17.95
CA ALA A 90 -1.78 27.13 -19.31
C ALA A 90 -2.27 25.98 -20.20
N HIS A 91 -1.99 24.72 -19.82
CA HIS A 91 -2.43 23.52 -20.54
C HIS A 91 -3.65 22.83 -19.91
N HIS A 92 -4.31 23.45 -18.92
CA HIS A 92 -5.56 22.99 -18.33
C HIS A 92 -5.53 21.55 -17.75
N PRO A 93 -4.60 21.23 -16.83
CA PRO A 93 -4.66 19.99 -16.07
C PRO A 93 -5.89 19.98 -15.15
N ARG A 94 -6.35 18.79 -14.76
CA ARG A 94 -7.45 18.67 -13.77
C ARG A 94 -6.98 18.91 -12.35
N ALA A 95 -5.73 18.58 -12.07
CA ALA A 95 -5.08 18.82 -10.78
C ALA A 95 -3.57 18.93 -10.97
N ILE A 96 -2.93 19.79 -10.16
CA ILE A 96 -1.48 19.84 -10.05
C ILE A 96 -1.11 19.56 -8.59
N GLY A 97 -0.38 18.50 -8.34
CA GLY A 97 0.16 18.20 -7.02
C GLY A 97 1.63 18.58 -6.94
N VAL A 98 2.00 19.40 -5.97
CA VAL A 98 3.40 19.77 -5.72
C VAL A 98 3.91 19.06 -4.48
N ASP A 99 4.70 18.02 -4.71
CA ASP A 99 5.42 17.20 -3.72
C ASP A 99 6.78 17.81 -3.37
N ILE A 100 6.73 19.05 -2.89
CA ILE A 100 7.87 19.81 -2.38
C ILE A 100 7.38 20.60 -1.17
N TYR A 101 7.98 20.37 -0.01
CA TYR A 101 7.63 21.13 1.18
C TYR A 101 7.91 22.62 0.99
N ARG A 102 6.92 23.42 1.42
CA ARG A 102 6.99 24.87 1.42
C ARG A 102 6.45 25.50 2.70
N ASP A 103 6.98 25.05 3.82
CA ASP A 103 6.81 25.73 5.11
C ASP A 103 7.54 27.08 5.12
N LEU A 104 8.74 27.13 4.53
CA LEU A 104 9.58 28.32 4.44
C LEU A 104 9.70 28.84 3.00
N GLU A 105 9.82 30.16 2.88
CA GLU A 105 10.11 30.85 1.63
C GLU A 105 11.48 30.44 1.08
N VAL A 106 11.57 30.28 -0.24
CA VAL A 106 12.86 30.08 -0.92
C VAL A 106 13.03 31.18 -1.97
N PRO A 107 13.62 32.31 -1.58
CA PRO A 107 13.72 33.48 -2.45
C PRO A 107 14.66 33.24 -3.64
N PRO A 108 14.47 33.97 -4.75
CA PRO A 108 13.42 34.97 -4.99
C PRO A 108 12.10 34.34 -5.44
N GLY A 109 11.03 35.15 -5.48
CA GLY A 109 9.79 34.80 -6.20
C GLY A 109 8.56 34.48 -5.36
N ARG A 110 8.54 34.86 -4.07
CA ARG A 110 7.42 34.52 -3.18
C ARG A 110 6.09 35.12 -3.63
N GLN A 111 6.10 36.36 -4.13
CA GLN A 111 4.88 37.04 -4.59
C GLN A 111 4.32 36.37 -5.86
N GLU A 112 5.21 35.92 -6.74
CA GLU A 112 4.87 35.20 -7.95
C GLU A 112 4.26 33.84 -7.62
N LEU A 113 4.84 33.09 -6.67
CA LEU A 113 4.29 31.82 -6.21
C LEU A 113 2.91 32.01 -5.56
N ASP A 114 2.77 33.01 -4.67
CA ASP A 114 1.49 33.31 -4.03
C ASP A 114 0.42 33.68 -5.07
N ARG A 115 0.77 34.50 -6.08
CA ARG A 115 -0.13 34.85 -7.20
C ARG A 115 -0.62 33.60 -7.94
N VAL A 116 0.28 32.69 -8.28
CA VAL A 116 -0.08 31.47 -9.03
C VAL A 116 -0.96 30.56 -8.19
N LEU A 117 -0.61 30.36 -6.92
CA LEU A 117 -1.41 29.55 -6.00
C LEU A 117 -2.80 30.16 -5.77
N GLU A 118 -2.94 31.48 -5.69
CA GLU A 118 -4.23 32.17 -5.57
C GLU A 118 -5.08 32.03 -6.85
N ALA A 119 -4.46 32.19 -8.03
CA ALA A 119 -5.17 32.14 -9.30
C ALA A 119 -5.65 30.74 -9.71
N HIS A 120 -4.97 29.69 -9.25
CA HIS A 120 -5.16 28.32 -9.71
C HIS A 120 -5.54 27.37 -8.56
N PRO A 121 -6.84 27.22 -8.23
CA PRO A 121 -7.31 26.34 -7.14
C PRO A 121 -7.03 24.85 -7.38
N GLU A 122 -6.76 24.44 -8.61
CA GLU A 122 -6.35 23.08 -9.00
C GLU A 122 -4.95 22.70 -8.49
N ILE A 123 -4.16 23.67 -8.00
CA ILE A 123 -2.84 23.41 -7.41
C ILE A 123 -3.02 23.01 -5.94
N LEU A 124 -2.50 21.83 -5.61
CA LEU A 124 -2.50 21.22 -4.29
C LEU A 124 -1.05 21.04 -3.82
N MET A 125 -0.78 21.33 -2.56
CA MET A 125 0.57 21.24 -1.99
C MET A 125 0.65 20.26 -0.83
N VAL A 126 1.86 19.76 -0.60
CA VAL A 126 2.14 18.86 0.51
C VAL A 126 2.37 19.58 1.83
N MET A 127 2.09 18.85 2.90
CA MET A 127 2.52 19.11 4.27
C MET A 127 2.93 17.77 4.90
N LYS A 128 3.62 17.78 6.03
CA LYS A 128 3.93 16.57 6.81
C LYS A 128 3.22 16.61 8.15
N PHE A 129 2.46 15.56 8.46
CA PHE A 129 1.56 15.52 9.60
C PHE A 129 2.30 15.58 10.94
N GLY A 130 1.63 16.18 11.92
CA GLY A 130 2.12 16.33 13.28
C GLY A 130 2.66 17.72 13.60
N LYS A 131 3.06 17.90 14.86
CA LYS A 131 3.65 19.14 15.35
C LYS A 131 5.08 19.28 14.83
N ILE A 132 5.53 20.52 14.61
CA ILE A 132 6.90 20.83 14.18
C ILE A 132 7.95 20.18 15.09
N GLU A 133 7.72 20.22 16.41
CA GLU A 133 8.59 19.62 17.43
C GLU A 133 8.74 18.09 17.28
N LYS A 134 7.76 17.43 16.66
CA LYS A 134 7.74 15.99 16.37
C LYS A 134 8.09 15.68 14.91
N GLY A 135 8.60 16.66 14.16
CA GLY A 135 9.01 16.51 12.77
C GLY A 135 7.90 16.69 11.74
N GLY A 136 6.76 17.28 12.11
CA GLY A 136 5.76 17.77 11.16
C GLY A 136 6.24 19.01 10.41
N ILE A 137 5.74 19.21 9.19
CA ILE A 137 6.16 20.29 8.29
C ILE A 137 4.89 20.96 7.75
N PRO A 138 4.58 22.20 8.16
CA PRO A 138 3.41 22.91 7.65
C PRO A 138 3.48 23.12 6.13
N GLY A 139 2.32 23.27 5.50
CA GLY A 139 2.27 23.79 4.13
C GLY A 139 2.49 25.31 4.07
N PRO A 140 2.53 25.89 2.86
CA PRO A 140 2.62 27.34 2.66
C PRO A 140 1.59 28.09 3.48
N ALA A 141 2.01 29.19 4.12
CA ALA A 141 1.16 29.99 5.02
C ALA A 141 -0.17 30.40 4.39
N MET A 142 -0.17 30.73 3.10
CA MET A 142 -1.37 31.14 2.36
C MET A 142 -2.39 30.01 2.16
N LEU A 143 -1.96 28.74 2.17
CA LEU A 143 -2.85 27.58 2.01
C LEU A 143 -3.28 26.98 3.36
N GLN A 144 -2.77 27.48 4.49
CA GLN A 144 -3.16 26.98 5.80
C GLN A 144 -4.65 27.22 6.06
N GLY A 145 -5.34 26.16 6.51
CA GLY A 145 -6.78 26.17 6.73
C GLY A 145 -7.63 25.99 5.46
N THR A 146 -7.01 25.78 4.29
CA THR A 146 -7.72 25.41 3.05
C THR A 146 -7.71 23.90 2.83
N ASP A 147 -8.63 23.39 2.02
CA ASP A 147 -8.66 21.99 1.58
C ASP A 147 -7.62 21.66 0.48
N ARG A 148 -6.59 22.50 0.32
CA ARG A 148 -5.55 22.38 -0.73
C ARG A 148 -4.21 21.86 -0.20
N LEU A 149 -4.15 21.50 1.09
CA LEU A 149 -2.98 20.92 1.74
C LEU A 149 -3.23 19.46 2.09
N GLY A 150 -2.41 18.57 1.55
CA GLY A 150 -2.48 17.13 1.82
C GLY A 150 -1.23 16.63 2.51
N PHE A 151 -1.38 15.73 3.47
CA PHE A 151 -0.22 15.15 4.14
C PHE A 151 0.52 14.17 3.22
N ASN A 152 1.84 14.23 3.22
CA ASN A 152 2.73 13.42 2.38
C ASN A 152 3.27 12.18 3.11
N ASP A 153 2.74 11.90 4.29
CA ASP A 153 3.20 10.82 5.15
C ASP A 153 2.98 9.44 4.51
N VAL A 154 4.02 8.61 4.59
CA VAL A 154 4.03 7.22 4.10
C VAL A 154 4.32 6.30 5.27
N ILE A 155 3.59 5.20 5.34
CA ILE A 155 3.81 4.15 6.34
C ILE A 155 4.82 3.16 5.82
N VAL A 156 5.91 3.01 6.56
CA VAL A 156 7.00 2.09 6.25
C VAL A 156 6.96 0.94 7.26
N ASP A 157 6.67 -0.27 6.78
CA ASP A 157 6.67 -1.46 7.61
C ASP A 157 8.08 -1.96 7.91
N SER A 158 8.17 -3.01 8.74
CA SER A 158 9.39 -3.77 8.92
C SER A 158 10.02 -4.17 7.58
N GLY A 159 11.35 -4.08 7.52
CA GLY A 159 12.11 -4.26 6.28
C GLY A 159 12.17 -3.04 5.35
N GLY A 160 11.57 -1.90 5.73
CA GLY A 160 11.64 -0.67 4.94
C GLY A 160 10.64 -0.64 3.77
N ILE A 161 9.63 -1.50 3.81
CA ILE A 161 8.71 -1.76 2.69
C ILE A 161 7.39 -1.03 2.94
N VAL A 162 6.93 -0.29 1.93
CA VAL A 162 5.62 0.37 1.94
C VAL A 162 4.58 -0.59 1.39
N ARG A 163 3.67 -1.05 2.26
CA ARG A 163 2.51 -1.88 1.91
C ARG A 163 1.18 -1.20 2.17
N ARG A 164 1.19 -0.14 2.98
CA ARG A 164 0.01 0.56 3.48
C ARG A 164 0.01 2.02 3.02
N GLY A 165 -1.16 2.50 2.63
CA GLY A 165 -1.42 3.90 2.32
C GLY A 165 -2.30 4.53 3.39
N LEU A 166 -2.27 5.85 3.47
CA LEU A 166 -3.09 6.65 4.36
C LEU A 166 -4.09 7.49 3.56
N LEU A 167 -5.31 7.59 4.06
CA LEU A 167 -6.36 8.45 3.50
C LEU A 167 -6.63 9.64 4.41
N PHE A 168 -6.72 9.40 5.71
CA PHE A 168 -7.07 10.41 6.70
C PHE A 168 -6.22 10.29 7.96
N LEU A 169 -5.91 11.44 8.54
CA LEU A 169 -5.29 11.59 9.86
C LEU A 169 -6.00 12.71 10.61
N ASP A 170 -6.03 12.62 11.93
CA ASP A 170 -6.53 13.69 12.79
C ASP A 170 -5.57 13.92 13.95
N ASP A 171 -5.49 15.18 14.41
CA ASP A 171 -4.70 15.56 15.59
C ASP A 171 -5.58 15.75 16.85
N GLY A 172 -6.81 15.23 16.82
CA GLY A 172 -7.86 15.48 17.79
C GLY A 172 -8.60 16.81 17.64
N THR A 173 -8.11 17.73 16.80
CA THR A 173 -8.74 19.05 16.56
C THR A 173 -9.07 19.30 15.09
N ASN A 174 -8.18 18.90 14.20
CA ASN A 174 -8.26 19.09 12.76
C ASN A 174 -8.21 17.73 12.07
N PHE A 175 -8.90 17.65 10.95
CA PHE A 175 -8.93 16.48 10.08
C PHE A 175 -8.14 16.77 8.81
N TYR A 176 -7.26 15.85 8.44
CA TYR A 176 -6.36 16.00 7.31
C TYR A 176 -6.58 14.87 6.31
N ARG A 177 -6.44 15.19 5.03
CA ARG A 177 -6.50 14.22 3.93
C ARG A 177 -5.10 13.98 3.39
N SER A 178 -4.82 12.77 2.92
CA SER A 178 -3.54 12.49 2.28
C SER A 178 -3.43 13.26 0.96
N PHE A 179 -2.20 13.60 0.59
CA PHE A 179 -1.90 14.26 -0.68
C PHE A 179 -2.44 13.48 -1.88
N SER A 180 -2.23 12.17 -1.91
CA SER A 180 -2.77 11.30 -2.96
C SER A 180 -4.30 11.27 -2.99
N LEU A 181 -4.98 11.32 -1.84
CA LEU A 181 -6.44 11.39 -1.81
C LEU A 181 -6.93 12.73 -2.35
N LEU A 182 -6.34 13.86 -1.95
CA LEU A 182 -6.76 15.18 -2.45
C LEU A 182 -6.67 15.27 -3.98
N LEU A 183 -5.57 14.79 -4.56
CA LEU A 183 -5.39 14.77 -6.01
C LEU A 183 -6.44 13.90 -6.71
N ALA A 184 -6.68 12.69 -6.18
CA ALA A 184 -7.69 11.80 -6.72
C ALA A 184 -9.09 12.45 -6.65
N LEU A 185 -9.43 13.08 -5.52
CA LEU A 185 -10.72 13.75 -5.37
C LEU A 185 -10.86 14.95 -6.31
N GLN A 186 -9.82 15.79 -6.44
CA GLN A 186 -9.80 16.93 -7.34
C GLN A 186 -10.04 16.50 -8.80
N TYR A 187 -9.39 15.42 -9.23
CA TYR A 187 -9.65 14.81 -10.52
C TYR A 187 -11.10 14.31 -10.62
N LEU A 188 -11.56 13.50 -9.67
CA LEU A 188 -12.88 12.87 -9.70
C LEU A 188 -14.07 13.83 -9.58
N GLN A 189 -13.86 15.09 -9.17
CA GLN A 189 -14.92 16.10 -9.07
C GLN A 189 -15.71 16.27 -10.36
N GLN A 190 -15.06 16.37 -11.53
CA GLN A 190 -15.80 16.53 -12.80
C GLN A 190 -16.54 15.25 -13.22
N GLU A 191 -16.18 14.10 -12.65
CA GLU A 191 -16.92 12.83 -12.81
C GLU A 191 -18.05 12.68 -11.79
N LYS A 192 -18.25 13.68 -10.92
CA LYS A 192 -19.28 13.71 -9.86
C LYS A 192 -19.15 12.56 -8.86
N ILE A 193 -17.93 12.02 -8.72
CA ILE A 193 -17.61 11.02 -7.70
C ILE A 193 -17.09 11.75 -6.47
N VAL A 194 -17.79 11.59 -5.35
CA VAL A 194 -17.43 12.19 -4.06
C VAL A 194 -17.35 11.09 -2.99
N PRO A 195 -16.46 11.23 -1.99
CA PRO A 195 -16.35 10.28 -0.90
C PRO A 195 -17.59 10.34 -0.02
N LYS A 196 -18.10 9.18 0.41
CA LYS A 196 -19.26 9.06 1.30
C LYS A 196 -19.06 7.93 2.30
N PRO A 197 -19.74 7.96 3.46
CA PRO A 197 -19.88 6.79 4.32
C PRO A 197 -20.48 5.60 3.54
N ALA A 198 -19.96 4.40 3.74
CA ALA A 198 -20.53 3.19 3.17
C ALA A 198 -21.86 2.83 3.84
N VAL A 199 -22.72 2.13 3.10
CA VAL A 199 -24.06 1.75 3.60
C VAL A 199 -23.95 0.65 4.65
N GLU A 200 -23.01 -0.28 4.48
CA GLU A 200 -22.81 -1.41 5.37
C GLU A 200 -22.19 -1.00 6.72
N ASN A 201 -21.35 0.04 6.70
CA ASN A 201 -20.73 0.62 7.88
C ASN A 201 -20.40 2.10 7.63
N SER A 202 -20.94 2.99 8.46
CA SER A 202 -20.75 4.44 8.33
C SER A 202 -19.31 4.89 8.54
N ASP A 203 -18.48 4.08 9.20
CA ASP A 203 -17.08 4.37 9.45
C ASP A 203 -16.22 4.00 8.22
N TRP A 204 -16.78 3.29 7.24
CA TRP A 204 -16.06 2.91 6.03
C TRP A 204 -16.26 3.95 4.92
N LEU A 205 -15.19 4.17 4.15
CA LEU A 205 -15.18 5.07 3.02
C LEU A 205 -15.68 4.37 1.77
N GLN A 206 -16.78 4.86 1.20
CA GLN A 206 -17.20 4.54 -0.14
C GLN A 206 -16.70 5.61 -1.11
N LEU A 207 -15.90 5.17 -2.09
CA LEU A 207 -15.41 6.01 -3.19
C LEU A 207 -15.97 5.44 -4.50
N GLY A 208 -16.94 6.15 -5.07
CA GLY A 208 -17.68 5.67 -6.24
C GLY A 208 -18.44 4.37 -5.95
N LYS A 209 -18.06 3.30 -6.64
CA LYS A 209 -18.67 1.96 -6.46
C LYS A 209 -17.97 1.08 -5.43
N THR A 210 -16.78 1.48 -4.97
CA THR A 210 -15.93 0.64 -4.13
C THR A 210 -15.94 1.12 -2.69
N VAL A 211 -16.12 0.18 -1.77
CA VAL A 211 -15.96 0.41 -0.33
C VAL A 211 -14.52 0.05 0.04
N ILE A 212 -13.86 0.97 0.74
CA ILE A 212 -12.53 0.81 1.30
C ILE A 212 -12.73 0.57 2.78
N ARG A 213 -12.50 -0.65 3.28
CA ARG A 213 -12.47 -0.91 4.73
C ARG A 213 -11.16 -0.34 5.30
N PRO A 214 -11.16 0.32 6.47
CA PRO A 214 -9.93 0.72 7.13
C PRO A 214 -9.11 -0.51 7.52
N PHE A 215 -7.80 -0.41 7.38
CA PHE A 215 -6.87 -1.44 7.85
C PHE A 215 -6.91 -1.53 9.38
N GLU A 216 -6.96 -2.75 9.91
CA GLU A 216 -6.99 -3.05 11.34
C GLU A 216 -5.66 -3.69 11.80
N ALA A 217 -5.36 -3.59 13.10
CA ALA A 217 -4.07 -3.98 13.68
C ALA A 217 -3.67 -5.47 13.48
N HIS A 218 -4.65 -6.34 13.19
CA HIS A 218 -4.46 -7.78 12.98
C HIS A 218 -4.86 -8.25 11.58
N ASP A 219 -5.01 -7.32 10.62
CA ASP A 219 -5.39 -7.68 9.26
C ASP A 219 -4.34 -8.60 8.60
N GLY A 220 -4.73 -9.80 8.18
CA GLY A 220 -3.86 -10.71 7.45
C GLY A 220 -2.68 -11.19 8.27
N GLY A 221 -1.45 -10.83 7.90
CA GLY A 221 -0.23 -11.27 8.58
C GLY A 221 0.20 -10.42 9.77
N TYR A 222 -0.38 -9.22 9.93
CA TYR A 222 0.05 -8.24 10.92
C TYR A 222 -0.37 -8.62 12.35
N VAL A 223 0.41 -8.18 13.33
CA VAL A 223 0.15 -8.40 14.75
C VAL A 223 0.38 -7.11 15.52
N GLU A 224 -0.68 -6.57 16.11
CA GLU A 224 -0.65 -5.30 16.86
C GLU A 224 -0.02 -4.15 16.05
N ALA A 225 -0.24 -4.15 14.73
CA ALA A 225 0.27 -3.09 13.87
C ALA A 225 -0.38 -1.75 14.20
N ASP A 226 0.38 -0.66 14.06
CA ASP A 226 -0.17 0.69 14.18
C ASP A 226 -1.22 0.92 13.11
N ALA A 227 -2.49 0.92 13.51
CA ALA A 227 -3.67 1.15 12.69
C ALA A 227 -4.25 2.56 12.89
N GLN A 228 -3.48 3.52 13.43
CA GLN A 228 -3.96 4.90 13.58
C GLN A 228 -4.20 5.57 12.23
N GLY A 229 -5.25 6.39 12.18
CA GLY A 229 -5.71 7.01 10.94
C GLY A 229 -6.45 6.03 10.03
N TYR A 230 -6.88 6.54 8.88
CA TYR A 230 -7.58 5.71 7.90
C TYR A 230 -6.58 5.09 6.94
N GLN A 231 -6.16 3.88 7.23
CA GLN A 231 -5.17 3.14 6.45
C GLN A 231 -5.83 2.14 5.48
N TYR A 232 -5.11 1.75 4.43
CA TYR A 232 -5.55 0.70 3.49
C TYR A 232 -4.36 0.00 2.84
N LEU A 233 -4.56 -1.24 2.36
CA LEU A 233 -3.53 -1.99 1.66
C LEU A 233 -3.32 -1.47 0.23
N LEU A 234 -2.05 -1.23 -0.10
CA LEU A 234 -1.65 -0.77 -1.42
C LEU A 234 -1.65 -1.92 -2.42
N ASN A 235 -2.23 -1.64 -3.59
CA ASN A 235 -2.25 -2.48 -4.77
C ASN A 235 -1.54 -1.73 -5.90
N LEU A 236 -0.21 -1.63 -5.76
CA LEU A 236 0.64 -0.89 -6.68
C LEU A 236 0.81 -1.65 -8.00
N GLU A 237 0.92 -0.88 -9.07
CA GLU A 237 0.97 -1.35 -10.45
C GLU A 237 2.39 -1.78 -10.83
N ARG A 238 2.54 -2.94 -11.47
CA ARG A 238 3.85 -3.49 -11.83
C ARG A 238 4.19 -3.12 -13.27
N GLY A 239 5.23 -2.33 -13.46
CA GLY A 239 5.72 -1.96 -14.78
C GLY A 239 6.90 -1.01 -14.70
N LYS A 240 7.59 -0.82 -15.83
CA LYS A 240 8.52 0.30 -15.98
C LYS A 240 7.78 1.45 -16.65
N ASN A 241 8.04 2.68 -16.21
CA ASN A 241 7.49 3.91 -16.81
C ASN A 241 5.96 3.89 -16.87
N VAL A 242 5.31 3.55 -15.75
CA VAL A 242 3.84 3.54 -15.65
C VAL A 242 3.25 4.93 -15.91
N PHE A 243 3.96 5.96 -15.48
CA PHE A 243 3.60 7.35 -15.71
C PHE A 243 4.57 7.99 -16.72
N PRO A 244 4.07 8.73 -17.73
CA PRO A 244 4.89 9.64 -18.50
C PRO A 244 5.60 10.64 -17.57
N THR A 245 6.88 10.89 -17.84
CA THR A 245 7.71 11.81 -17.04
C THR A 245 8.32 12.88 -17.94
N ILE A 246 8.20 14.14 -17.52
CA ILE A 246 8.78 15.32 -18.15
C ILE A 246 9.74 15.94 -17.13
N SER A 247 10.93 16.40 -17.54
CA SER A 247 11.84 17.08 -16.61
C SER A 247 11.36 18.50 -16.30
N LEU A 248 11.75 19.06 -15.15
CA LEU A 248 11.46 20.47 -14.84
C LEU A 248 12.07 21.40 -15.91
N GLY A 249 13.30 21.11 -16.37
CA GLY A 249 13.93 21.85 -17.46
C GLY A 249 13.10 21.84 -18.74
N ASP A 250 12.57 20.69 -19.16
CA ASP A 250 11.72 20.59 -20.35
C ASP A 250 10.41 21.37 -20.21
N ILE A 251 9.80 21.41 -19.01
CA ILE A 251 8.64 22.26 -18.74
C ILE A 251 9.01 23.74 -18.92
N LEU A 252 10.11 24.20 -18.32
CA LEU A 252 10.53 25.60 -18.40
C LEU A 252 10.94 26.03 -19.81
N GLU A 253 11.45 25.10 -20.62
CA GLU A 253 11.83 25.34 -22.01
C GLU A 253 10.68 25.13 -23.01
N GLY A 254 9.52 24.63 -22.57
CA GLY A 254 8.37 24.33 -23.43
C GLY A 254 8.60 23.10 -24.35
N LYS A 255 9.47 22.16 -23.95
CA LYS A 255 9.87 20.98 -24.72
C LYS A 255 9.14 19.71 -24.29
N PHE A 256 7.81 19.69 -24.42
CA PHE A 256 7.01 18.52 -24.08
C PHE A 256 5.76 18.41 -24.97
N ASN A 257 5.09 17.26 -24.93
CA ASN A 257 3.78 17.11 -25.57
C ASN A 257 2.68 17.69 -24.65
N PRO A 258 1.95 18.75 -25.05
CA PRO A 258 0.88 19.35 -24.24
C PRO A 258 -0.24 18.37 -23.82
N GLU A 259 -0.48 17.32 -24.61
CA GLU A 259 -1.47 16.28 -24.30
C GLU A 259 -1.13 15.52 -23.00
N LEU A 260 0.12 15.57 -22.54
CA LEU A 260 0.53 14.97 -21.26
C LEU A 260 0.09 15.79 -20.04
N LEU A 261 -0.29 17.06 -20.23
CA LEU A 261 -0.76 17.92 -19.15
C LEU A 261 -2.28 18.15 -19.20
N GLN A 262 -2.84 18.19 -20.40
CA GLN A 262 -4.26 18.45 -20.59
C GLN A 262 -5.12 17.33 -19.99
N ASP A 263 -6.11 17.72 -19.18
CA ASP A 263 -7.03 16.79 -18.51
C ASP A 263 -6.36 15.76 -17.56
N HIS A 264 -5.06 15.94 -17.27
CA HIS A 264 -4.27 15.04 -16.43
C HIS A 264 -4.12 15.54 -14.99
N ILE A 265 -3.72 14.64 -14.11
CA ILE A 265 -3.11 14.98 -12.83
C ILE A 265 -1.62 15.15 -13.06
N VAL A 266 -1.08 16.33 -12.79
CA VAL A 266 0.34 16.62 -12.94
C VAL A 266 1.00 16.60 -11.57
N LEU A 267 1.95 15.70 -11.36
CA LEU A 267 2.67 15.53 -10.10
C LEU A 267 4.08 16.09 -10.21
N VAL A 268 4.39 17.13 -9.45
CA VAL A 268 5.67 17.84 -9.48
C VAL A 268 6.47 17.49 -8.24
N GLY A 269 7.69 16.96 -8.41
CA GLY A 269 8.53 16.60 -7.26
C GLY A 269 9.93 16.15 -7.67
N VAL A 270 10.70 15.69 -6.71
CA VAL A 270 12.12 15.36 -6.91
C VAL A 270 12.33 13.88 -7.16
N ILE A 271 13.19 13.56 -8.13
CA ILE A 271 13.68 12.19 -8.36
C ILE A 271 15.22 12.12 -8.35
N ALA A 272 15.87 13.15 -7.82
CA ALA A 272 17.32 13.26 -7.72
C ALA A 272 17.87 12.33 -6.63
N GLN A 273 18.94 11.59 -6.94
CA GLN A 273 19.55 10.64 -6.01
C GLN A 273 20.08 11.33 -4.73
N GLY A 274 20.47 12.61 -4.84
CA GLY A 274 20.98 13.40 -3.73
C GLY A 274 19.96 13.77 -2.65
N VAL A 275 18.65 13.71 -2.92
CA VAL A 275 17.58 14.18 -2.00
C VAL A 275 16.98 13.05 -1.15
N LYS A 276 17.31 11.78 -1.46
CA LYS A 276 16.96 10.58 -0.68
C LYS A 276 15.48 10.43 -0.33
N ASP A 277 14.62 10.50 -1.34
CA ASP A 277 13.18 10.23 -1.21
C ASP A 277 12.80 8.97 -1.99
N TYR A 278 13.12 7.81 -1.41
CA TYR A 278 13.09 6.52 -2.11
C TYR A 278 12.58 5.41 -1.19
N PHE A 279 11.66 4.60 -1.70
CA PHE A 279 10.97 3.58 -0.92
C PHE A 279 11.09 2.19 -1.55
N TYR A 280 11.12 1.16 -0.69
CA TYR A 280 10.85 -0.21 -1.13
C TYR A 280 9.34 -0.46 -1.12
N THR A 281 8.85 -1.29 -2.03
CA THR A 281 7.45 -1.71 -2.08
C THR A 281 7.35 -3.22 -2.21
N SER A 282 6.16 -3.79 -2.00
CA SER A 282 5.91 -5.24 -2.08
C SER A 282 6.24 -5.87 -3.44
N GLN A 283 6.45 -5.04 -4.47
CA GLN A 283 6.90 -5.47 -5.79
C GLN A 283 8.39 -5.88 -5.82
N CYS A 284 9.17 -5.46 -4.82
CA CYS A 284 10.56 -5.84 -4.65
C CYS A 284 10.67 -7.31 -4.23
N GLY A 285 11.54 -8.11 -4.86
CA GLY A 285 11.76 -9.52 -4.53
C GLY A 285 13.22 -9.85 -4.25
N THR A 286 13.47 -10.92 -3.49
CA THR A 286 14.81 -11.38 -3.03
C THR A 286 15.75 -11.86 -4.15
N LEU A 287 15.25 -12.11 -5.36
CA LEU A 287 16.01 -12.70 -6.48
C LEU A 287 16.44 -11.68 -7.55
N THR A 288 16.04 -10.41 -7.45
CA THR A 288 16.38 -9.35 -8.43
C THR A 288 16.74 -8.06 -7.71
N VAL A 289 17.72 -7.31 -8.23
CA VAL A 289 18.05 -5.95 -7.74
C VAL A 289 16.81 -5.07 -7.87
N CYS A 290 16.24 -4.66 -6.74
CA CYS A 290 15.05 -3.82 -6.72
C CYS A 290 15.42 -2.37 -7.01
N PRO A 291 14.83 -1.74 -8.03
CA PRO A 291 14.86 -0.29 -8.10
C PRO A 291 14.00 0.25 -6.94
N LEU A 292 14.59 1.12 -6.12
CA LEU A 292 13.83 1.96 -5.22
C LEU A 292 12.88 2.85 -6.03
N ILE A 293 11.68 3.11 -5.51
CA ILE A 293 10.68 3.97 -6.16
C ILE A 293 10.76 5.37 -5.52
N PRO A 294 10.91 6.46 -6.30
CA PRO A 294 10.84 7.81 -5.78
C PRO A 294 9.50 8.09 -5.06
N GLY A 295 9.48 8.90 -4.01
CA GLY A 295 8.24 9.27 -3.31
C GLY A 295 7.19 9.86 -4.25
N LEU A 296 7.62 10.72 -5.18
CA LEU A 296 6.76 11.27 -6.24
C LEU A 296 6.02 10.18 -7.04
N GLU A 297 6.74 9.13 -7.45
CA GLU A 297 6.18 8.01 -8.21
C GLU A 297 5.27 7.14 -7.33
N LEU A 298 5.63 6.95 -6.07
CA LEU A 298 4.81 6.26 -5.07
C LEU A 298 3.45 6.95 -4.88
N HIS A 299 3.42 8.27 -4.75
CA HIS A 299 2.17 9.04 -4.69
C HIS A 299 1.38 8.92 -5.99
N GLY A 300 2.04 8.87 -7.15
CA GLY A 300 1.40 8.56 -8.44
C GLY A 300 0.68 7.21 -8.43
N TYR A 301 1.31 6.16 -7.91
CA TYR A 301 0.66 4.84 -7.76
C TYR A 301 -0.52 4.86 -6.80
N MET A 302 -0.42 5.58 -5.68
CA MET A 302 -1.53 5.73 -4.73
C MET A 302 -2.71 6.46 -5.37
N VAL A 303 -2.47 7.58 -6.06
CA VAL A 303 -3.50 8.32 -6.82
C VAL A 303 -4.14 7.40 -7.86
N HIS A 304 -3.34 6.67 -8.63
CA HIS A 304 -3.87 5.77 -9.65
C HIS A 304 -4.76 4.68 -9.04
N GLN A 305 -4.34 4.06 -7.93
CA GLN A 305 -5.16 3.08 -7.23
C GLN A 305 -6.51 3.67 -6.81
N LEU A 306 -6.52 4.90 -6.27
CA LEU A 306 -7.75 5.59 -5.87
C LEU A 306 -8.66 5.89 -7.06
N LEU A 307 -8.12 6.30 -8.20
CA LEU A 307 -8.90 6.50 -9.42
C LEU A 307 -9.53 5.19 -9.93
N ARG A 308 -8.76 4.10 -9.98
CA ARG A 308 -9.27 2.80 -10.44
C ARG A 308 -10.41 2.29 -9.57
N ILE A 309 -10.26 2.34 -8.25
CA ILE A 309 -11.33 1.89 -7.33
C ILE A 309 -12.56 2.81 -7.39
N ALA A 310 -12.37 4.12 -7.56
CA ALA A 310 -13.46 5.08 -7.68
C ALA A 310 -14.33 4.81 -8.92
N LYS A 311 -13.67 4.57 -10.07
CA LYS A 311 -14.33 4.30 -11.36
C LYS A 311 -14.84 2.85 -11.48
N GLY A 312 -14.38 1.95 -10.62
CA GLY A 312 -14.62 0.51 -10.75
C GLY A 312 -13.82 -0.13 -11.88
N GLU A 313 -12.69 0.47 -12.24
CA GLU A 313 -11.79 0.07 -13.33
C GLU A 313 -10.57 -0.72 -12.80
N GLY A 314 -10.80 -1.60 -11.83
CA GLY A 314 -9.75 -2.38 -11.20
C GLY A 314 -10.27 -3.23 -10.05
N GLN A 315 -9.36 -3.86 -9.33
CA GLN A 315 -9.71 -4.62 -8.13
C GLN A 315 -9.88 -3.68 -6.94
N ALA A 316 -10.82 -4.01 -6.06
CA ALA A 316 -10.97 -3.38 -4.76
C ALA A 316 -9.66 -3.47 -3.94
N PRO A 317 -9.49 -2.66 -2.88
CA PRO A 317 -8.40 -2.85 -1.93
C PRO A 317 -8.31 -4.30 -1.46
N ILE A 318 -7.10 -4.76 -1.17
CA ILE A 318 -6.87 -6.16 -0.78
C ILE A 318 -7.64 -6.43 0.51
N ALA A 319 -8.52 -7.42 0.47
CA ALA A 319 -9.32 -7.85 1.60
C ALA A 319 -8.57 -8.92 2.40
N THR A 320 -8.83 -8.95 3.70
CA THR A 320 -8.33 -9.98 4.63
C THR A 320 -9.49 -10.82 5.14
N PHE A 321 -9.18 -12.00 5.67
CA PHE A 321 -10.18 -12.80 6.37
C PHE A 321 -10.46 -12.18 7.74
N PRO A 322 -11.72 -12.23 8.22
CA PRO A 322 -11.98 -11.97 9.63
C PRO A 322 -11.25 -12.99 10.51
N ASP A 323 -10.83 -12.60 11.70
CA ASP A 323 -10.02 -13.41 12.63
C ASP A 323 -10.59 -14.82 12.86
N SER A 324 -11.92 -14.94 12.93
CA SER A 324 -12.62 -16.22 13.10
C SER A 324 -12.43 -17.16 11.90
N LEU A 325 -12.47 -16.61 10.68
CA LEU A 325 -12.28 -17.37 9.46
C LEU A 325 -10.80 -17.73 9.26
N GLU A 326 -9.87 -16.86 9.65
CA GLU A 326 -8.44 -17.18 9.70
C GLU A 326 -8.14 -18.31 10.69
N THR A 327 -8.72 -18.24 11.88
CA THR A 327 -8.57 -19.28 12.90
C THR A 327 -9.10 -20.62 12.40
N ALA A 328 -10.27 -20.63 11.75
CA ALA A 328 -10.84 -21.82 11.13
C ALA A 328 -9.98 -22.34 9.97
N TRP A 329 -9.41 -21.44 9.16
CA TRP A 329 -8.49 -21.76 8.08
C TRP A 329 -7.22 -22.46 8.59
N ILE A 330 -6.59 -21.93 9.64
CA ILE A 330 -5.43 -22.57 10.28
C ILE A 330 -5.81 -23.94 10.84
N GLY A 331 -6.95 -24.03 11.54
CA GLY A 331 -7.46 -25.28 12.10
C GLY A 331 -7.71 -26.36 11.04
N LEU A 332 -8.24 -25.99 9.88
CA LEU A 332 -8.46 -26.89 8.75
C LEU A 332 -7.16 -27.55 8.28
N TRP A 333 -6.08 -26.78 8.12
CA TRP A 333 -4.80 -27.32 7.66
C TRP A 333 -4.07 -28.13 8.73
N VAL A 334 -4.21 -27.76 10.01
CA VAL A 334 -3.75 -28.58 11.14
C VAL A 334 -4.47 -29.94 11.15
N LEU A 335 -5.80 -29.96 10.99
CA LEU A 335 -6.59 -31.20 10.89
C LEU A 335 -6.18 -32.02 9.66
N GLY A 336 -5.93 -31.37 8.53
CA GLY A 336 -5.40 -32.01 7.32
C GLY A 336 -4.07 -32.72 7.55
N GLY A 337 -3.16 -32.10 8.30
CA GLY A 337 -1.88 -32.71 8.71
C GLY A 337 -2.08 -33.96 9.55
N GLY A 338 -2.96 -33.88 10.56
CA GLY A 338 -3.32 -35.02 11.39
C GLY A 338 -3.93 -36.17 10.57
N PHE A 339 -4.79 -35.86 9.60
CA PHE A 339 -5.35 -36.86 8.70
C PHE A 339 -4.28 -37.57 7.85
N ILE A 340 -3.31 -36.82 7.31
CA ILE A 340 -2.16 -37.40 6.59
C ILE A 340 -1.39 -38.34 7.51
N GLY A 341 -1.09 -37.91 8.74
CA GLY A 341 -0.34 -38.72 9.70
C GLY A 341 -1.05 -40.03 10.09
N VAL A 342 -2.38 -40.03 10.19
CA VAL A 342 -3.15 -41.25 10.47
C VAL A 342 -3.20 -42.21 9.28
N ARG A 343 -3.36 -41.68 8.07
CA ARG A 343 -3.75 -42.48 6.90
C ARG A 343 -2.59 -42.88 6.00
N VAL A 344 -1.52 -42.12 5.98
CA VAL A 344 -0.43 -42.30 5.01
C VAL A 344 0.75 -42.99 5.68
N ARG A 345 1.00 -44.24 5.27
CA ARG A 345 2.12 -45.06 5.77
C ARG A 345 3.26 -45.10 4.74
N GLY A 346 4.49 -45.07 5.24
CA GLY A 346 5.73 -45.15 4.45
C GLY A 346 6.27 -43.77 4.06
N ALA A 347 7.58 -43.58 4.25
CA ALA A 347 8.24 -42.27 4.16
C ALA A 347 8.00 -41.54 2.83
N TRP A 348 8.17 -42.22 1.69
CA TRP A 348 7.92 -41.62 0.37
C TRP A 348 6.49 -41.11 0.19
N ARG A 349 5.49 -41.93 0.56
CA ARG A 349 4.07 -41.58 0.42
C ARG A 349 3.70 -40.42 1.35
N PHE A 350 4.25 -40.43 2.56
CA PHE A 350 4.09 -39.35 3.53
C PHE A 350 4.64 -38.04 2.99
N SER A 351 5.90 -38.03 2.52
CA SER A 351 6.53 -36.83 1.94
C SER A 351 5.75 -36.31 0.74
N LEU A 352 5.28 -37.21 -0.15
CA LEU A 352 4.46 -36.82 -1.29
C LEU A 352 3.11 -36.22 -0.86
N ALA A 353 2.45 -36.78 0.16
CA ALA A 353 1.18 -36.27 0.66
C ALA A 353 1.33 -34.87 1.29
N VAL A 354 2.38 -34.65 2.09
CA VAL A 354 2.69 -33.34 2.67
C VAL A 354 3.00 -32.32 1.57
N LEU A 355 3.83 -32.69 0.58
CA LEU A 355 4.14 -31.83 -0.55
C LEU A 355 2.89 -31.43 -1.35
N MET A 356 2.02 -32.39 -1.64
CA MET A 356 0.75 -32.11 -2.33
C MET A 356 -0.16 -31.20 -1.50
N GLY A 357 -0.20 -31.37 -0.17
CA GLY A 357 -0.92 -30.47 0.72
C GLY A 357 -0.37 -29.04 0.69
N MET A 358 0.96 -28.87 0.71
CA MET A 358 1.61 -27.56 0.59
C MET A 358 1.35 -26.91 -0.77
N LEU A 359 1.45 -27.67 -1.86
CA LEU A 359 1.14 -27.16 -3.21
C LEU A 359 -0.32 -26.73 -3.34
N LEU A 360 -1.25 -27.50 -2.76
CA LEU A 360 -2.66 -27.12 -2.72
C LEU A 360 -2.85 -25.82 -1.93
N LEU A 361 -2.26 -25.71 -0.74
CA LEU A 361 -2.31 -24.50 0.07
C LEU A 361 -1.74 -23.29 -0.67
N SER A 362 -0.53 -23.41 -1.25
CA SER A 362 0.06 -22.37 -2.08
C SER A 362 -0.86 -21.97 -3.24
N GLY A 363 -1.45 -22.94 -3.93
CA GLY A 363 -2.38 -22.69 -5.03
C GLY A 363 -3.61 -21.89 -4.58
N VAL A 364 -4.19 -22.22 -3.41
CA VAL A 364 -5.34 -21.49 -2.86
C VAL A 364 -4.95 -20.07 -2.44
N VAL A 365 -3.83 -19.89 -1.74
CA VAL A 365 -3.35 -18.56 -1.31
C VAL A 365 -3.06 -17.67 -2.52
N VAL A 366 -2.32 -18.19 -3.52
CA VAL A 366 -2.03 -17.43 -4.74
C VAL A 366 -3.31 -17.10 -5.52
N SER A 367 -4.26 -18.04 -5.60
CA SER A 367 -5.55 -17.79 -6.25
C SER A 367 -6.35 -16.72 -5.52
N GLY A 368 -6.42 -16.77 -4.19
CA GLY A 368 -7.06 -15.73 -3.38
C GLY A 368 -6.46 -14.35 -3.66
N MET A 369 -5.13 -14.26 -3.70
CA MET A 369 -4.42 -13.02 -4.00
C MET A 369 -4.70 -12.50 -5.42
N MET A 370 -4.88 -13.39 -6.41
CA MET A 370 -5.30 -12.98 -7.76
C MET A 370 -6.69 -12.31 -7.78
N TYR A 371 -7.57 -12.64 -6.83
CA TYR A 371 -8.88 -12.01 -6.65
C TYR A 371 -8.89 -10.90 -5.58
N GLY A 372 -7.72 -10.48 -5.09
CA GLY A 372 -7.62 -9.40 -4.11
C GLY A 372 -7.95 -9.82 -2.68
N THR A 373 -7.76 -11.08 -2.32
CA THR A 373 -7.90 -11.58 -0.95
C THR A 373 -6.57 -12.11 -0.43
N TRP A 374 -6.11 -11.59 0.71
CA TRP A 374 -4.94 -12.10 1.41
C TRP A 374 -5.35 -13.20 2.38
N LEU A 375 -4.80 -14.40 2.16
CA LEU A 375 -5.00 -15.58 3.01
C LEU A 375 -3.69 -15.91 3.76
N PRO A 376 -3.74 -16.22 5.06
CA PRO A 376 -2.57 -16.68 5.79
C PRO A 376 -1.96 -17.96 5.19
N PHE A 377 -0.63 -18.02 5.11
CA PHE A 377 0.14 -19.09 4.50
C PHE A 377 1.07 -19.79 5.50
N ILE A 378 1.87 -19.06 6.27
CA ILE A 378 2.90 -19.62 7.16
C ILE A 378 2.28 -20.43 8.32
N PRO A 379 1.29 -19.92 9.11
CA PRO A 379 0.70 -20.71 10.17
C PRO A 379 0.04 -22.01 9.67
N PRO A 380 -0.75 -22.02 8.57
CA PRO A 380 -1.27 -23.25 7.98
C PRO A 380 -0.19 -24.23 7.50
N VAL A 381 0.91 -23.77 6.89
CA VAL A 381 2.04 -24.64 6.49
C VAL A 381 2.65 -25.32 7.71
N ILE A 382 2.95 -24.54 8.77
CA ILE A 382 3.52 -25.08 10.01
C ILE A 382 2.55 -26.10 10.62
N GLY A 383 1.27 -25.74 10.72
CA GLY A 383 0.23 -26.61 11.25
C GLY A 383 0.09 -27.93 10.51
N LEU A 384 0.07 -27.89 9.17
CA LEU A 384 0.02 -29.06 8.30
C LEU A 384 1.22 -29.99 8.53
N VAL A 385 2.44 -29.44 8.45
CA VAL A 385 3.68 -30.23 8.51
C VAL A 385 3.93 -30.78 9.91
N VAL A 386 3.87 -29.94 10.94
CA VAL A 386 4.14 -30.33 12.33
C VAL A 386 3.12 -31.35 12.80
N ASN A 387 1.82 -31.13 12.55
CA ASN A 387 0.81 -32.08 12.99
C ASN A 387 0.91 -33.43 12.26
N ALA A 388 1.22 -33.43 10.96
CA ALA A 388 1.48 -34.66 10.22
C ALA A 388 2.65 -35.45 10.80
N MET A 389 3.74 -34.78 11.18
CA MET A 389 4.91 -35.41 11.80
C MET A 389 4.60 -35.96 13.21
N VAL A 390 3.96 -35.17 14.07
CA VAL A 390 3.64 -35.56 15.45
C VAL A 390 2.71 -36.78 15.48
N VAL A 391 1.65 -36.77 14.67
CA VAL A 391 0.69 -37.89 14.62
C VAL A 391 1.33 -39.15 14.03
N THR A 392 2.19 -39.01 13.02
CA THR A 392 2.91 -40.17 12.44
C THR A 392 3.92 -40.75 13.42
N ALA A 393 4.62 -39.91 14.19
CA ALA A 393 5.60 -40.37 15.17
C ALA A 393 4.96 -41.08 16.37
N TRP A 394 3.70 -40.77 16.68
CA TRP A 394 2.95 -41.43 17.74
C TRP A 394 2.37 -42.81 17.33
N LEU A 395 2.04 -42.99 16.04
CA LEU A 395 1.50 -44.23 15.46
C LEU A 395 2.58 -45.27 15.15
#